data_AF-A0A097PQR1-F1
#
_entry.id   AF-A0A097PQR1-F1
#
_cell.length_a   1.000
_cell.length_b   1.000
_cell.length_c   1.000
_cell.angle_alpha   90.00
_cell.angle_beta   90.00
_cell.angle_gamma   90.00
#
_symmetry.space_group_name_H-M   'P 1'
#
loop_
_entity.id
_entity.type
_entity.pdbx_description
1 polymer ?
#
loop_
_entity_poly.entity_id
_entity_poly.type
_entity_poly.pdbx_seq_one_letter_code
_entity_poly.pdbx_strand_id
1 'polypeptide(L)'
;KDIEKGVEIGKCWEKHILQVCDEYFFYEQIEEFNEPFVDSLSEYDDGRDLSAYDFSKDGFDDANKRKLAYRYRVIAQKYAQVLVEF
;
A
#
# COMPACT_ATOMS: atom_id res chain seq x y z
N LYS A 1 -9.76 -33.18 -5.32
CA LYS A 1 -8.88 -32.00 -5.16
C LYS A 1 -7.74 -32.45 -4.25
N ASP A 2 -6.49 -32.31 -4.66
CA ASP A 2 -5.34 -32.65 -3.83
C ASP A 2 -5.19 -31.58 -2.74
N ILE A 3 -5.35 -31.98 -1.48
CA ILE A 3 -5.38 -31.05 -0.34
C ILE A 3 -3.98 -30.50 -0.07
N GLU A 4 -2.95 -31.35 -0.14
CA GLU A 4 -1.57 -30.98 0.16
C GLU A 4 -1.03 -29.99 -0.87
N LYS A 5 -1.27 -30.29 -2.16
CA LYS A 5 -0.97 -29.36 -3.26
C LYS A 5 -1.75 -28.04 -3.14
N GLY A 6 -3.00 -28.11 -2.67
CA GLY A 6 -3.80 -26.91 -2.42
C GLY A 6 -3.21 -26.00 -1.34
N VAL A 7 -2.72 -26.60 -0.24
CA VAL A 7 -2.05 -25.87 0.84
C VAL A 7 -0.73 -25.25 0.37
N GLU A 8 0.06 -25.99 -0.40
CA GLU A 8 1.33 -25.48 -0.95
C GLU A 8 1.12 -24.25 -1.83
N ILE A 9 0.18 -24.34 -2.77
CA ILE A 9 -0.19 -23.21 -3.64
C ILE A 9 -0.66 -22.01 -2.80
N GLY A 10 -1.49 -22.24 -1.77
CA GLY A 10 -1.96 -21.20 -0.87
C GLY A 10 -0.81 -20.45 -0.19
N LYS A 11 0.17 -21.17 0.35
CA LYS A 11 1.35 -20.58 1.00
C LYS A 11 2.22 -19.78 0.02
N CYS A 12 2.39 -20.27 -1.20
CA CYS A 12 3.13 -19.54 -2.23
C CYS A 12 2.44 -18.22 -2.59
N TRP A 13 1.12 -18.24 -2.73
CA TRP A 13 0.32 -17.04 -3.01
C TRP A 13 0.36 -16.04 -1.87
N GLU A 14 0.16 -16.50 -0.63
CA GLU A 14 0.24 -15.65 0.56
C GLU A 14 1.57 -14.91 0.64
N LYS A 15 2.68 -15.66 0.48
CA LYS A 15 4.03 -15.05 0.46
C LYS A 15 4.16 -13.99 -0.64
N HIS A 16 3.67 -14.29 -1.84
CA HIS A 16 3.82 -13.37 -2.97
C HIS A 16 2.99 -12.11 -2.79
N ILE A 17 1.77 -12.23 -2.27
CA ILE A 17 0.90 -11.09 -1.95
C ILE A 17 1.56 -10.20 -0.91
N LEU A 18 2.06 -10.76 0.20
CA LEU A 18 2.73 -10.00 1.25
C LEU A 18 3.97 -9.27 0.72
N GLN A 19 4.80 -9.95 -0.08
CA GLN A 19 5.96 -9.31 -0.72
C GLN A 19 5.58 -8.10 -1.59
N VAL A 20 4.52 -8.22 -2.39
CA VAL A 20 4.04 -7.08 -3.21
C VAL A 20 3.53 -5.94 -2.32
N CYS A 21 2.81 -6.26 -1.25
CA CYS A 21 2.31 -5.27 -0.30
C CYS A 21 3.45 -4.50 0.39
N ASP A 22 4.49 -5.19 0.84
CA ASP A 22 5.66 -4.58 1.48
C ASP A 22 6.44 -3.70 0.50
N GLU A 23 6.72 -4.21 -0.71
CA GLU A 23 7.56 -3.52 -1.70
C GLU A 23 6.88 -2.30 -2.34
N TYR A 24 5.57 -2.37 -2.60
CA TYR A 24 4.88 -1.38 -3.42
C TYR A 24 3.82 -0.56 -2.68
N PHE A 25 3.29 -1.07 -1.56
CA PHE A 25 2.14 -0.49 -0.88
C PHE A 25 2.40 -0.10 0.58
N PHE A 26 3.67 0.02 0.97
CA PHE A 26 4.08 0.51 2.30
C PHE A 26 3.46 -0.30 3.44
N TYR A 27 3.19 -1.59 3.24
CA TYR A 27 2.35 -2.38 4.14
C TYR A 27 2.84 -2.35 5.59
N GLU A 28 4.15 -2.55 5.83
CA GLU A 28 4.76 -2.42 7.17
C GLU A 28 4.46 -1.08 7.86
N GLN A 29 4.25 0.00 7.11
CA GLN A 29 4.00 1.34 7.65
C GLN A 29 2.51 1.64 7.83
N ILE A 30 1.62 0.89 7.17
CA ILE A 30 0.18 1.20 7.16
C ILE A 30 -0.70 0.04 7.65
N GLU A 31 -0.12 -1.08 8.07
CA GLU A 31 -0.83 -2.29 8.49
C GLU A 31 -1.87 -2.01 9.59
N GLU A 32 -1.55 -1.11 10.53
CA GLU A 32 -2.45 -0.75 11.63
C GLU A 32 -3.61 0.16 11.20
N PHE A 33 -3.55 0.73 9.99
CA PHE A 33 -4.55 1.64 9.44
C PHE A 33 -5.43 0.92 8.43
N ASN A 34 -6.43 0.21 8.94
CA ASN A 34 -7.41 -0.48 8.11
C ASN A 34 -8.55 0.46 7.69
N GLU A 35 -8.31 1.26 6.66
CA GLU A 35 -9.32 2.14 6.09
C GLU A 35 -10.21 1.41 5.06
N PRO A 36 -11.51 1.75 4.99
CA PRO A 36 -12.45 1.07 4.09
C PRO A 36 -12.23 1.40 2.61
N PHE A 37 -11.64 2.56 2.31
CA PHE A 37 -11.38 3.04 0.95
C PHE A 37 -10.02 3.74 0.85
N VAL A 38 -9.37 3.67 -0.31
CA VAL A 38 -8.05 4.28 -0.57
C VAL A 38 -8.08 5.83 -0.54
N ASP A 39 -9.26 6.44 -0.64
CA ASP A 39 -9.46 7.90 -0.57
C ASP A 39 -9.96 8.39 0.79
N SER A 40 -10.10 7.50 1.79
CA SER A 40 -10.62 7.83 3.13
C SER A 40 -9.84 8.94 3.84
N LEU A 41 -8.57 9.15 3.45
CA LEU A 41 -7.68 10.17 4.04
C LEU A 41 -7.44 11.38 3.13
N SER A 42 -8.18 11.49 2.03
CA SER A 42 -8.02 12.57 1.05
C SER A 42 -8.16 13.97 1.65
N GLU A 43 -8.95 14.14 2.72
CA GLU A 43 -9.11 15.40 3.43
C GLU A 43 -7.83 15.91 4.11
N TYR A 44 -6.89 15.00 4.43
CA TYR A 44 -5.62 15.36 5.08
C TYR A 44 -4.48 15.60 4.08
N ASP A 45 -4.68 15.21 2.82
CA ASP A 45 -3.72 15.42 1.75
C ASP A 45 -3.73 16.89 1.30
N ASP A 46 -2.55 17.50 1.17
CA ASP A 46 -2.40 18.90 0.75
C ASP A 46 -2.19 19.06 -0.76
N GLY A 47 -2.22 17.96 -1.52
CA GLY A 47 -2.05 17.96 -2.96
C GLY A 47 -0.63 18.21 -3.42
N ARG A 48 0.39 18.23 -2.54
CA ARG A 48 1.78 18.44 -2.97
C ARG A 48 2.20 17.39 -3.99
N ASP A 49 3.14 17.76 -4.86
CA ASP A 49 3.81 16.80 -5.72
C ASP A 49 4.68 15.85 -4.88
N LEU A 50 4.51 14.55 -5.11
CA LEU A 50 5.20 13.46 -4.42
C LEU A 50 6.27 12.79 -5.30
N SER A 51 6.46 13.23 -6.55
CA SER A 51 7.42 12.63 -7.49
C SER A 51 8.86 12.58 -6.97
N ALA A 52 9.28 13.58 -6.19
CA ALA A 52 10.59 13.67 -5.54
C ALA A 52 10.52 13.50 -4.01
N TYR A 53 9.39 13.01 -3.47
CA TYR A 53 9.21 12.85 -2.03
C TYR A 53 9.88 11.56 -1.54
N ASP A 54 10.78 11.69 -0.58
CA ASP A 54 11.50 10.57 0.02
C ASP A 54 10.77 10.04 1.26
N PHE A 55 9.91 9.03 1.06
CA PHE A 55 9.16 8.36 2.13
C PHE A 55 10.06 7.70 3.19
N SER A 56 11.32 7.38 2.88
CA SER A 56 12.24 6.79 3.86
C SER A 56 12.79 7.81 4.86
N LYS A 57 12.76 9.11 4.50
CA LYS A 57 13.31 10.21 5.30
C LYS A 57 12.24 11.12 5.88
N ASP A 58 10.96 10.82 5.66
CA ASP A 58 9.90 11.72 6.09
C ASP A 58 9.61 11.67 7.57
N GLY A 59 10.20 10.74 8.33
CA GLY A 59 9.96 10.57 9.77
C GLY A 59 8.49 10.29 10.02
N PHE A 60 7.93 9.32 9.29
CA PHE A 60 6.56 8.88 9.46
C PHE A 60 6.29 8.47 10.90
N ASP A 61 5.18 8.99 11.41
CA ASP A 61 4.62 8.73 12.73
C ASP A 61 3.13 8.54 12.46
N ASP A 62 2.58 7.49 13.04
CA ASP A 62 1.21 7.00 12.88
C ASP A 62 0.17 8.09 13.18
N ALA A 63 0.48 9.04 14.07
CA ALA A 63 -0.37 10.19 14.35
C ALA A 63 -0.46 11.22 13.19
N ASN A 64 0.46 11.16 12.22
CA ASN A 64 0.55 12.14 11.13
C ASN A 64 -0.33 11.76 9.93
N LYS A 65 -1.63 12.09 10.05
CA LYS A 65 -2.64 11.82 9.01
C LYS A 65 -2.29 12.34 7.62
N ARG A 66 -1.51 13.43 7.51
CA ARG A 66 -1.08 13.97 6.20
C ARG A 66 -0.06 13.05 5.52
N LYS A 67 0.93 12.57 6.26
CA LYS A 67 1.93 11.62 5.71
C LYS A 67 1.31 10.26 5.41
N LEU A 68 0.30 9.86 6.18
CA LEU A 68 -0.51 8.68 5.89
C LEU A 68 -1.30 8.88 4.58
N ALA A 69 -1.94 10.03 4.40
CA ALA A 69 -2.65 10.37 3.16
C ALA A 69 -1.74 10.34 1.92
N TYR A 70 -0.47 10.79 2.02
CA TYR A 70 0.49 10.67 0.92
C TYR A 70 0.74 9.22 0.49
N ARG A 71 0.89 8.29 1.43
CA ARG A 71 1.08 6.86 1.15
C ARG A 71 -0.15 6.30 0.43
N TYR A 72 -1.34 6.60 0.94
CA TYR A 72 -2.61 6.23 0.34
C TYR A 72 -2.77 6.76 -1.10
N ARG A 73 -2.39 8.02 -1.35
CA ARG A 73 -2.39 8.60 -2.70
C ARG A 73 -1.42 7.88 -3.64
N VAL A 74 -0.22 7.54 -3.19
CA VAL A 74 0.75 6.79 -4.00
C VAL A 74 0.25 5.36 -4.29
N ILE A 75 -0.37 4.70 -3.31
CA ILE A 75 -0.98 3.37 -3.49
C ILE A 75 -2.08 3.44 -4.58
N ALA A 76 -2.99 4.42 -4.49
CA ALA A 76 -4.03 4.63 -5.49
C ALA A 76 -3.45 4.85 -6.90
N GLN A 77 -2.40 5.68 -7.01
CA GLN A 77 -1.73 5.95 -8.27
C GLN A 77 -1.06 4.70 -8.85
N LYS A 78 -0.34 3.92 -8.04
CA LYS A 78 0.28 2.66 -8.48
C LYS A 78 -0.75 1.67 -8.97
N TYR A 79 -1.85 1.50 -8.23
CA TYR A 79 -2.93 0.61 -8.62
C TYR A 79 -3.58 1.04 -9.96
N ALA A 80 -3.80 2.35 -10.13
CA ALA A 80 -4.34 2.90 -11.37
C ALA A 80 -3.40 2.73 -12.57
N GLN A 81 -2.09 2.87 -12.39
CA GLN A 81 -1.09 2.63 -13.44
C GLN A 81 -1.15 1.19 -13.93
N VAL A 82 -1.19 0.22 -13.02
CA VAL A 82 -1.30 -1.20 -13.35
C VAL A 82 -2.56 -1.48 -14.18
N LEU A 83 -3.70 -0.86 -13.84
CA LEU A 83 -4.95 -1.05 -14.57
C LEU A 83 -4.89 -0.56 -16.03
N VAL A 84 -4.04 0.42 -16.34
CA VAL A 84 -3.90 1.00 -17.68
C VAL A 84 -2.92 0.21 -18.55
N GLU A 85 -2.04 -0.60 -17.94
CA GLU A 85 -1.06 -1.43 -18.65
C GLU A 85 -1.57 -2.83 -19.04
N PHE A 86 -2.79 -3.20 -18.65
CA PHE A 86 -3.49 -4.43 -19.05
C PHE A 86 -4.61 -4.14 -20.05
#